data_AF-A0A1L8WNW4-F1
#
_entry.id   AF-A0A1L8WNW4-F1
#
_cell.length_a   1.000
_cell.length_b   1.000
_cell.length_c   1.000
_cell.angle_alpha   90.00
_cell.angle_beta   90.00
_cell.angle_gamma   90.00
#
_symmetry.space_group_name_H-M   'P 1'
#
loop_
_entity.id
_entity.type
_entity.pdbx_description
1 polymer ?
#
loop_
_entity_poly.entity_id
_entity_poly.type
_entity_poly.pdbx_seq_one_letter_code
_entity_poly.pdbx_strand_id
1 'polypeptide(L)'
;MKKKMIVTSAAGIMLFSNLFAVSPQALAAQTAPSSSSTSQVVSQEATQSFTLKGANHATFAQINVTKNNLHLQTFAVKPDTKFRNAYASIKVKRVGYSVFSKDFIGNKLLAAGQKNIHLEEGDIVTITHREANDANFIVSNADLKGNTSGNYTYMVRNGQLENITLQLEEATKAINNLFNGRKPKPNITQEQLDLALEKLEALPNDYYFMEYETLYNKLEKANTAYLDSLKLEEAKKAVDALYNGNTPRPDITQEQLEAAADKLYALPENLKGLQELAWKLQDASDAFMEQNSSF
;
A
#
# COMPACT_ATOMS: atom_id res chain seq x y z
N MET A 1 -24.11 -28.60 -6.35
CA MET A 1 -23.23 -27.46 -6.72
C MET A 1 -22.57 -26.95 -5.45
N LYS A 2 -21.27 -27.21 -5.28
CA LYS A 2 -20.54 -26.90 -4.04
C LYS A 2 -20.18 -25.40 -4.00
N LYS A 3 -20.68 -24.67 -3.02
CA LYS A 3 -20.22 -23.31 -2.67
C LYS A 3 -18.76 -23.40 -2.22
N LYS A 4 -17.84 -22.81 -2.98
CA LYS A 4 -16.49 -22.49 -2.49
C LYS A 4 -16.64 -21.34 -1.50
N MET A 5 -16.59 -21.68 -0.23
CA MET A 5 -16.36 -20.77 0.87
C MET A 5 -14.88 -20.34 0.77
N ILE A 6 -14.65 -19.10 0.32
CA ILE A 6 -13.32 -18.49 0.36
C ILE A 6 -13.14 -18.05 1.82
N VAL A 7 -12.44 -18.89 2.57
CA VAL A 7 -11.76 -18.51 3.80
C VAL A 7 -10.46 -17.87 3.35
N THR A 8 -10.36 -16.54 3.44
CA THR A 8 -9.04 -15.87 3.39
C THR A 8 -8.74 -15.38 4.80
N SER A 9 -7.55 -15.74 5.24
CA SER A 9 -7.16 -15.96 6.62
C SER A 9 -6.83 -14.66 7.36
N ALA A 10 -7.21 -14.62 8.64
CA ALA A 10 -6.64 -13.73 9.65
C ALA A 10 -5.15 -14.04 9.97
N ALA A 11 -4.45 -14.77 9.09
CA ALA A 11 -3.05 -15.14 9.23
C ALA A 11 -2.10 -14.11 8.59
N GLY A 12 -2.60 -13.15 7.82
CA GLY A 12 -1.80 -12.09 7.20
C GLY A 12 -1.27 -11.02 8.17
N ILE A 13 -1.82 -10.94 9.38
CA ILE A 13 -1.40 -9.98 10.42
C ILE A 13 -0.12 -10.44 11.15
N MET A 14 0.26 -11.73 11.06
CA MET A 14 1.26 -12.33 11.96
C MET A 14 2.70 -12.42 11.40
N LEU A 15 2.98 -11.94 10.19
CA LEU A 15 4.33 -12.04 9.60
C LEU A 15 5.23 -10.81 9.81
N PHE A 16 4.71 -9.68 10.29
CA PHE A 16 5.53 -8.55 10.75
C PHE A 16 5.94 -8.64 12.23
N SER A 17 5.45 -9.63 12.98
CA SER A 17 5.63 -9.69 14.44
C SER A 17 6.97 -10.28 14.91
N ASN A 18 7.74 -10.94 14.04
CA ASN A 18 8.89 -11.76 14.48
C ASN A 18 10.28 -11.14 14.30
N LEU A 19 10.41 -9.84 14.00
CA LEU A 19 11.72 -9.20 13.90
C LEU A 19 11.87 -7.83 14.59
N PHE A 20 11.04 -7.54 15.60
CA PHE A 20 11.25 -6.41 16.52
C PHE A 20 11.36 -6.91 17.97
N ALA A 21 12.43 -7.65 18.27
CA ALA A 21 12.73 -8.12 19.61
C ALA A 21 14.06 -7.56 20.12
N VAL A 22 14.08 -6.31 20.59
CA VAL A 22 14.96 -5.74 21.66
C VAL A 22 14.27 -4.43 22.12
N SER A 23 13.94 -4.10 23.38
CA SER A 23 14.27 -4.57 24.74
C SER A 23 13.10 -4.22 25.71
N PRO A 24 12.90 -4.94 26.83
CA PRO A 24 11.88 -4.63 27.82
C PRO A 24 12.43 -3.76 28.96
N GLN A 25 12.05 -2.49 29.03
CA GLN A 25 12.15 -1.68 30.24
C GLN A 25 11.03 -0.62 30.32
N ALA A 26 9.88 -1.04 30.81
CA ALA A 26 9.08 -0.26 31.75
C ALA A 26 8.18 -1.24 32.51
N LEU A 27 8.58 -1.49 33.75
CA LEU A 27 8.01 -2.44 34.69
C LEU A 27 6.61 -1.99 35.16
N ALA A 28 5.76 -2.99 35.36
CA ALA A 28 4.37 -2.93 35.76
C ALA A 28 4.10 -2.26 37.13
N ALA A 29 2.92 -1.64 37.23
CA ALA A 29 1.95 -1.67 38.36
C ALA A 29 0.85 -0.62 38.04
N GLN A 30 -0.46 -0.78 38.25
CA GLN A 30 -1.25 -1.78 38.98
C GLN A 30 -2.74 -1.62 38.60
N THR A 31 -3.41 -2.75 38.34
CA THR A 31 -4.77 -3.13 38.78
C THR A 31 -6.02 -2.27 38.49
N ALA A 32 -6.87 -2.87 37.64
CA ALA A 32 -8.32 -3.14 37.84
C ALA A 32 -9.37 -2.00 37.67
N PRO A 33 -10.63 -2.36 37.27
CA PRO A 33 -11.48 -1.54 36.42
C PRO A 33 -12.58 -0.80 37.18
N SER A 34 -12.94 0.40 36.76
CA SER A 34 -14.26 0.95 37.07
C SER A 34 -14.71 1.99 36.04
N SER A 35 -15.79 1.61 35.33
CA SER A 35 -16.85 2.46 34.77
C SER A 35 -16.50 3.93 34.50
N SER A 36 -16.25 4.26 33.24
CA SER A 36 -16.51 5.60 32.72
C SER A 36 -17.66 5.53 31.72
N SER A 37 -18.72 6.24 32.08
CA SER A 37 -19.93 6.45 31.32
C SER A 37 -19.60 6.85 29.89
N THR A 38 -20.09 6.08 28.93
CA THR A 38 -20.12 6.46 27.51
C THR A 38 -20.94 7.74 27.39
N SER A 39 -20.28 8.89 27.39
CA SER A 39 -20.84 10.10 26.79
C SER A 39 -21.01 9.79 25.30
N GLN A 40 -22.21 9.35 24.94
CA GLN A 40 -22.70 9.42 23.57
C GLN A 40 -22.67 10.89 23.17
N VAL A 41 -21.59 11.32 22.53
CA VAL A 41 -21.61 12.51 21.70
C VAL A 41 -22.48 12.14 20.51
N VAL A 42 -23.75 12.51 20.57
CA VAL A 42 -24.62 12.57 19.40
C VAL A 42 -24.01 13.63 18.49
N SER A 43 -23.17 13.20 17.55
CA SER A 43 -22.70 14.08 16.47
C SER A 43 -23.92 14.51 15.67
N GLN A 44 -24.23 15.80 15.66
CA GLN A 44 -25.19 16.34 14.71
C GLN A 44 -24.77 15.92 13.30
N GLU A 45 -25.69 15.32 12.56
CA GLU A 45 -25.43 14.67 11.29
C GLU A 45 -25.13 15.71 10.20
N ALA A 46 -23.86 16.07 10.06
CA ALA A 46 -23.43 17.06 9.09
C ALA A 46 -23.50 16.48 7.67
N THR A 47 -24.31 17.11 6.82
CA THR A 47 -24.28 16.87 5.37
C THR A 47 -22.97 17.36 4.78
N GLN A 48 -22.25 16.47 4.08
CA GLN A 48 -21.08 16.83 3.30
C GLN A 48 -21.51 17.14 1.87
N SER A 49 -21.15 18.31 1.35
CA SER A 49 -21.59 18.76 0.02
C SER A 49 -20.42 19.09 -0.89
N PHE A 50 -20.58 18.79 -2.17
CA PHE A 50 -19.67 19.15 -3.25
C PHE A 50 -20.46 19.87 -4.35
N THR A 51 -19.99 21.02 -4.80
CA THR A 51 -20.53 21.72 -5.97
C THR A 51 -19.49 21.73 -7.07
N LEU A 52 -19.85 21.13 -8.20
CA LEU A 52 -19.00 21.02 -9.38
C LEU A 52 -19.48 22.04 -10.42
N LYS A 53 -18.58 22.95 -10.80
CA LYS A 53 -18.85 24.02 -11.75
C LYS A 53 -17.88 23.96 -12.93
N GLY A 54 -18.38 24.38 -14.08
CA GLY A 54 -17.60 24.44 -15.31
C GLY A 54 -17.42 25.86 -15.82
N ALA A 55 -17.49 26.03 -17.13
CA ALA A 55 -17.34 27.32 -17.80
C ALA A 55 -18.26 28.38 -17.17
N ASN A 56 -17.71 29.59 -16.98
CA ASN A 56 -18.39 30.73 -16.34
C ASN A 56 -18.95 30.40 -14.93
N HIS A 57 -18.34 29.46 -14.22
CA HIS A 57 -18.76 29.01 -12.88
C HIS A 57 -20.19 28.45 -12.82
N ALA A 58 -20.72 28.00 -13.97
CA ALA A 58 -22.03 27.36 -14.04
C ALA A 58 -22.01 26.01 -13.32
N THR A 59 -22.91 25.82 -12.37
CA THR A 59 -23.04 24.54 -11.64
C THR A 59 -23.63 23.49 -12.56
N PHE A 60 -22.91 22.39 -12.76
CA PHE A 60 -23.39 21.27 -13.59
C PHE A 60 -23.74 20.02 -12.76
N ALA A 61 -23.18 19.90 -11.55
CA ALA A 61 -23.56 18.86 -10.61
C ALA A 61 -23.40 19.31 -9.15
N GLN A 62 -24.22 18.74 -8.28
CA GLN A 62 -24.08 18.82 -6.82
C GLN A 62 -24.12 17.40 -6.24
N ILE A 63 -23.31 17.16 -5.23
CA ILE A 63 -23.25 15.89 -4.51
C ILE A 63 -23.47 16.21 -3.03
N ASN A 64 -24.41 15.53 -2.38
CA ASN A 64 -24.62 15.61 -0.94
C ASN A 64 -24.51 14.21 -0.34
N VAL A 65 -23.74 14.07 0.73
CA VAL A 65 -23.60 12.83 1.49
C VAL A 65 -24.17 13.03 2.88
N THR A 66 -25.09 12.16 3.27
CA THR A 66 -25.70 12.14 4.61
C THR A 66 -26.12 10.71 4.92
N LYS A 67 -25.70 10.18 6.08
CA LYS A 67 -26.09 8.85 6.58
C LYS A 67 -26.02 7.76 5.52
N ASN A 68 -24.83 7.49 4.97
CA ASN A 68 -24.63 6.42 3.99
C ASN A 68 -25.42 6.61 2.67
N ASN A 69 -25.84 7.83 2.36
CA ASN A 69 -26.55 8.12 1.13
C ASN A 69 -25.85 9.25 0.38
N LEU A 70 -25.42 8.98 -0.84
CA LEU A 70 -24.91 9.97 -1.77
C LEU A 70 -26.03 10.35 -2.73
N HIS A 71 -26.53 11.58 -2.59
CA HIS A 71 -27.45 12.21 -3.52
C HIS A 71 -26.65 13.00 -4.56
N LEU A 72 -26.74 12.57 -5.82
CA LEU A 72 -26.19 13.27 -6.97
C LEU A 72 -27.31 14.01 -7.70
N GLN A 73 -27.17 15.33 -7.84
CA GLN A 73 -28.00 16.16 -8.71
C GLN A 73 -27.20 16.63 -9.91
N THR A 74 -27.82 16.58 -11.09
CA THR A 74 -27.25 17.13 -12.33
C THR A 74 -28.16 18.19 -12.93
N PHE A 75 -27.56 19.17 -13.59
CA PHE A 75 -28.26 20.29 -14.22
C PHE A 75 -28.13 20.22 -15.74
N ALA A 76 -29.11 20.75 -16.47
CA ALA A 76 -29.15 20.72 -17.94
C ALA A 76 -28.18 21.75 -18.56
N VAL A 77 -26.88 21.56 -18.33
CA VAL A 77 -25.80 22.44 -18.82
C VAL A 77 -24.70 21.61 -19.47
N LYS A 78 -23.86 22.26 -20.27
CA LYS A 78 -22.57 21.69 -20.71
C LYS A 78 -21.51 22.13 -19.69
N PRO A 79 -20.74 21.22 -19.06
CA PRO A 79 -19.71 21.62 -18.11
C PRO A 79 -18.74 22.65 -18.69
N ASP A 80 -18.03 22.33 -19.77
CA ASP A 80 -17.22 23.30 -20.51
C ASP A 80 -16.99 22.79 -21.94
N THR A 81 -17.42 23.60 -22.92
CA THR A 81 -17.41 23.26 -24.35
C THR A 81 -16.03 23.04 -24.95
N LYS A 82 -14.97 23.51 -24.29
CA LYS A 82 -13.57 23.32 -24.72
C LYS A 82 -13.12 21.87 -24.56
N PHE A 83 -13.75 21.09 -23.69
CA PHE A 83 -13.35 19.72 -23.39
C PHE A 83 -14.27 18.68 -24.04
N ARG A 84 -13.70 17.87 -24.94
CA ARG A 84 -14.43 16.79 -25.65
C ARG A 84 -14.51 15.48 -24.87
N ASN A 85 -13.73 15.35 -23.79
CA ASN A 85 -13.64 14.15 -22.95
C ASN A 85 -14.29 14.43 -21.58
N ALA A 86 -14.16 13.47 -20.65
CA ALA A 86 -14.55 13.68 -19.25
C ALA A 86 -13.90 14.96 -18.69
N TYR A 87 -14.76 15.88 -18.25
CA TYR A 87 -14.39 17.10 -17.54
C TYR A 87 -14.35 16.86 -16.03
N ALA A 88 -15.27 16.03 -15.55
CA ALA A 88 -15.31 15.52 -14.19
C ALA A 88 -15.81 14.07 -14.21
N SER A 89 -15.60 13.35 -13.11
CA SER A 89 -16.22 12.04 -12.91
C SER A 89 -16.53 11.79 -11.43
N ILE A 90 -17.47 10.89 -11.19
CA ILE A 90 -17.70 10.29 -9.88
C ILE A 90 -17.75 8.78 -10.05
N LYS A 91 -17.05 8.05 -9.18
CA LYS A 91 -17.09 6.60 -9.11
C LYS A 91 -17.23 6.15 -7.67
N VAL A 92 -18.05 5.14 -7.45
CA VAL A 92 -18.20 4.43 -6.17
C VAL A 92 -17.84 2.98 -6.41
N LYS A 93 -16.85 2.50 -5.68
CA LYS A 93 -16.33 1.14 -5.78
C LYS A 93 -16.51 0.44 -4.44
N ARG A 94 -17.04 -0.78 -4.51
CA ARG A 94 -17.08 -1.72 -3.40
C ARG A 94 -16.12 -2.85 -3.70
N VAL A 95 -15.68 -3.57 -2.66
CA VAL A 95 -14.79 -4.73 -2.82
C VAL A 95 -15.24 -5.62 -3.99
N GLY A 96 -14.38 -5.72 -5.00
CA GLY A 96 -14.59 -6.57 -6.17
C GLY A 96 -15.49 -6.02 -7.30
N TYR A 97 -16.17 -4.88 -7.18
CA TYR A 97 -17.03 -4.35 -8.26
C TYR A 97 -17.39 -2.86 -8.17
N SER A 98 -17.86 -2.30 -9.29
CA SER A 98 -18.31 -0.91 -9.42
C SER A 98 -19.78 -0.77 -8.99
N VAL A 99 -20.06 0.06 -7.99
CA VAL A 99 -21.42 0.38 -7.52
C VAL A 99 -22.05 1.45 -8.40
N PHE A 100 -21.27 2.47 -8.74
CA PHE A 100 -21.72 3.59 -9.56
C PHE A 100 -20.53 4.21 -10.29
N SER A 101 -20.77 4.67 -11.52
CA SER A 101 -19.80 5.46 -12.27
C SER A 101 -20.53 6.42 -13.19
N LYS A 102 -20.09 7.67 -13.21
CA LYS A 102 -20.60 8.67 -14.14
C LYS A 102 -19.49 9.62 -14.57
N ASP A 103 -19.29 9.71 -15.88
CA ASP A 103 -18.45 10.73 -16.49
C ASP A 103 -19.30 11.92 -16.92
N PHE A 104 -18.81 13.12 -16.63
CA PHE A 104 -19.37 14.38 -17.10
C PHE A 104 -18.56 14.86 -18.29
N ILE A 105 -19.04 14.58 -19.51
CA ILE A 105 -18.34 14.96 -20.74
C ILE A 105 -18.49 16.47 -20.97
N GLY A 106 -17.37 17.20 -21.09
CA GLY A 106 -17.35 18.66 -21.01
C GLY A 106 -18.27 19.37 -22.01
N ASN A 107 -18.23 18.97 -23.27
CA ASN A 107 -18.99 19.61 -24.34
C ASN A 107 -20.38 19.00 -24.59
N LYS A 108 -20.79 18.01 -23.79
CA LYS A 108 -22.08 17.33 -23.91
C LYS A 108 -23.10 17.96 -22.97
N LEU A 109 -24.30 18.25 -23.49
CA LEU A 109 -25.39 18.72 -22.65
C LEU A 109 -25.79 17.58 -21.69
N LEU A 110 -25.75 17.86 -20.40
CA LEU A 110 -26.20 16.93 -19.38
C LEU A 110 -27.73 16.91 -19.33
N ALA A 111 -28.31 15.77 -18.95
CA ALA A 111 -29.70 15.73 -18.54
C ALA A 111 -29.82 16.22 -17.09
N ALA A 112 -30.81 17.06 -16.81
CA ALA A 112 -31.17 17.38 -15.43
C ALA A 112 -31.75 16.13 -14.77
N GLY A 113 -31.38 15.87 -13.52
CA GLY A 113 -31.84 14.68 -12.82
C GLY A 113 -31.25 14.53 -11.44
N GLN A 114 -31.72 13.52 -10.73
CA GLN A 114 -31.24 13.17 -9.40
C GLN A 114 -31.02 11.65 -9.31
N LYS A 115 -30.04 11.24 -8.52
CA LYS A 115 -29.72 9.84 -8.27
C LYS A 115 -29.24 9.68 -6.84
N ASN A 116 -29.91 8.79 -6.10
CA ASN A 116 -29.44 8.31 -4.81
C ASN A 116 -28.58 7.06 -5.02
N ILE A 117 -27.44 7.02 -4.35
CA ILE A 117 -26.54 5.88 -4.28
C ILE A 117 -26.37 5.56 -2.79
N HIS A 118 -26.74 4.34 -2.41
CA HIS A 118 -26.47 3.85 -1.07
C HIS A 118 -24.99 3.49 -0.95
N LEU A 119 -24.35 4.00 0.10
CA LEU A 119 -22.96 3.78 0.44
C LEU A 119 -22.85 2.79 1.60
N GLU A 120 -21.90 1.88 1.54
CA GLU A 120 -21.55 0.98 2.64
C GLU A 120 -20.20 1.38 3.25
N GLU A 121 -19.98 0.98 4.49
CA GLU A 121 -18.70 1.17 5.17
C GLU A 121 -17.57 0.58 4.32
N GLY A 122 -16.50 1.35 4.11
CA GLY A 122 -15.36 0.95 3.28
C GLY A 122 -15.57 1.10 1.76
N ASP A 123 -16.73 1.58 1.28
CA ASP A 123 -16.85 1.99 -0.12
C ASP A 123 -15.83 3.10 -0.43
N ILE A 124 -15.22 3.01 -1.62
CA ILE A 124 -14.29 4.03 -2.11
C ILE A 124 -15.00 4.92 -3.12
N VAL A 125 -15.08 6.21 -2.79
CA VAL A 125 -15.63 7.23 -3.67
C VAL A 125 -14.46 8.00 -4.29
N THR A 126 -14.42 8.07 -5.61
CA THR A 126 -13.47 8.94 -6.32
C THR A 126 -14.22 10.03 -7.06
N ILE A 127 -13.74 11.26 -6.93
CA ILE A 127 -14.25 12.41 -7.68
C ILE A 127 -13.06 13.00 -8.43
N THR A 128 -13.22 13.20 -9.74
CA THR A 128 -12.24 13.94 -10.54
C THR A 128 -12.85 15.20 -11.11
N HIS A 129 -12.03 16.25 -11.26
CA HIS A 129 -12.44 17.51 -11.83
C HIS A 129 -11.26 18.21 -12.51
N ARG A 130 -11.37 18.49 -13.81
CA ARG A 130 -10.24 18.99 -14.60
C ARG A 130 -9.75 20.39 -14.20
N GLU A 131 -10.65 21.21 -13.67
CA GLU A 131 -10.34 22.56 -13.20
C GLU A 131 -10.74 22.73 -11.73
N ALA A 132 -10.17 21.93 -10.82
CA ALA A 132 -10.61 21.83 -9.42
C ALA A 132 -10.15 22.97 -8.49
N ASN A 133 -9.99 24.18 -9.02
CA ASN A 133 -9.72 25.36 -8.20
C ASN A 133 -10.90 25.67 -7.24
N ASP A 134 -10.71 26.60 -6.31
CA ASP A 134 -11.71 26.90 -5.27
C ASP A 134 -13.00 27.52 -5.81
N ALA A 135 -12.97 28.07 -7.02
CA ALA A 135 -14.16 28.62 -7.67
C ALA A 135 -15.00 27.53 -8.37
N ASN A 136 -14.38 26.42 -8.77
CA ASN A 136 -15.00 25.40 -9.61
C ASN A 136 -15.28 24.06 -8.91
N PHE A 137 -14.52 23.73 -7.87
CA PHE A 137 -14.77 22.58 -7.01
C PHE A 137 -14.89 23.06 -5.56
N ILE A 138 -16.14 23.25 -5.14
CA ILE A 138 -16.49 23.82 -3.83
C ILE A 138 -16.95 22.69 -2.92
N VAL A 139 -16.49 22.70 -1.67
CA VAL A 139 -16.82 21.71 -0.65
C VAL A 139 -17.41 22.38 0.59
N SER A 140 -18.25 21.68 1.35
CA SER A 140 -18.80 22.21 2.62
C SER A 140 -17.76 22.30 3.73
N ASN A 141 -16.70 21.48 3.67
CA ASN A 141 -15.57 21.50 4.61
C ASN A 141 -14.26 21.37 3.81
N ALA A 142 -13.27 22.20 4.14
CA ALA A 142 -11.94 22.18 3.52
C ALA A 142 -11.24 20.81 3.60
N ASP A 143 -11.48 20.04 4.66
CA ASP A 143 -10.92 18.68 4.84
C ASP A 143 -11.35 17.71 3.72
N LEU A 144 -12.48 17.98 3.06
CA LEU A 144 -12.93 17.18 1.93
C LEU A 144 -12.12 17.42 0.67
N LYS A 145 -11.38 18.52 0.55
CA LYS A 145 -10.66 18.84 -0.68
C LYS A 145 -9.21 18.38 -0.62
N GLY A 146 -8.44 18.86 0.35
CA GLY A 146 -7.03 18.48 0.55
C GLY A 146 -6.04 18.87 -0.57
N ASN A 147 -6.48 19.14 -1.81
CA ASN A 147 -5.64 19.59 -2.93
C ASN A 147 -6.45 20.30 -4.04
N THR A 148 -5.75 20.87 -5.04
CA THR A 148 -6.36 21.44 -6.26
C THR A 148 -5.97 20.69 -7.54
N SER A 149 -5.42 19.47 -7.43
CA SER A 149 -5.02 18.65 -8.59
C SER A 149 -6.23 18.04 -9.31
N GLY A 150 -7.39 18.02 -8.65
CA GLY A 150 -8.63 17.55 -9.22
C GLY A 150 -8.79 16.04 -9.24
N ASN A 151 -8.07 15.34 -8.37
CA ASN A 151 -8.26 13.92 -8.09
C ASN A 151 -8.44 13.75 -6.60
N TYR A 152 -9.60 13.23 -6.21
CA TYR A 152 -9.98 13.07 -4.82
C TYR A 152 -10.45 11.64 -4.57
N THR A 153 -9.91 11.03 -3.54
CA THR A 153 -10.28 9.69 -3.08
C THR A 153 -10.77 9.78 -1.65
N TYR A 154 -11.96 9.22 -1.43
CA TYR A 154 -12.60 9.15 -0.14
C TYR A 154 -12.92 7.71 0.19
N MET A 155 -12.93 7.43 1.48
CA MET A 155 -13.49 6.19 2.00
C MET A 155 -14.71 6.52 2.85
N VAL A 156 -15.73 5.68 2.75
CA VAL A 156 -16.94 5.82 3.53
C VAL A 156 -16.71 5.30 4.94
N ARG A 157 -16.87 6.17 5.93
CA ARG A 157 -16.87 5.81 7.36
C ARG A 157 -17.95 6.50 8.15
N ASN A 158 -18.64 5.75 9.00
CA ASN A 158 -19.72 6.26 9.85
C ASN A 158 -20.76 7.08 9.04
N GLY A 159 -21.01 6.65 7.81
CA GLY A 159 -21.94 7.30 6.88
C GLY A 159 -21.48 8.63 6.29
N GLN A 160 -20.21 8.98 6.44
CA GLN A 160 -19.55 10.16 5.90
C GLN A 160 -18.37 9.76 4.98
N LEU A 161 -17.84 10.74 4.24
CA LEU A 161 -16.63 10.62 3.44
C LEU A 161 -15.42 11.13 4.23
N GLU A 162 -14.44 10.26 4.42
CA GLU A 162 -13.10 10.59 4.91
C GLU A 162 -12.18 10.77 3.70
N ASN A 163 -11.53 11.93 3.55
CA ASN A 163 -10.58 12.16 2.46
C ASN A 163 -9.25 11.47 2.78
N ILE A 164 -8.83 10.55 1.91
CA ILE A 164 -7.60 9.76 2.04
C ILE A 164 -6.63 10.00 0.88
N THR A 165 -6.84 11.07 0.13
CA THR A 165 -6.16 11.31 -1.15
C THR A 165 -4.65 11.43 -0.97
N LEU A 166 -4.21 12.26 -0.02
CA LEU A 166 -2.78 12.53 0.20
C LEU A 166 -2.10 11.33 0.84
N GLN A 167 -2.73 10.70 1.83
CA GLN A 167 -2.21 9.51 2.48
C GLN A 167 -2.01 8.39 1.46
N LEU A 168 -2.99 8.17 0.57
CA LEU A 168 -2.90 7.14 -0.47
C LEU A 168 -1.80 7.45 -1.48
N GLU A 169 -1.64 8.71 -1.87
CA GLU A 169 -0.57 9.14 -2.75
C GLU A 169 0.81 8.93 -2.10
N GLU A 170 0.98 9.33 -0.84
CA GLU A 170 2.23 9.18 -0.09
C GLU A 170 2.62 7.71 0.08
N ALA A 171 1.69 6.86 0.53
CA ALA A 171 1.92 5.43 0.67
C ALA A 171 2.28 4.78 -0.67
N THR A 172 1.51 5.10 -1.72
CA THR A 172 1.76 4.59 -3.07
C THR A 172 3.13 5.01 -3.57
N LYS A 173 3.53 6.27 -3.34
CA LYS A 173 4.83 6.81 -3.75
C LYS A 173 5.98 6.17 -2.98
N ALA A 174 5.87 6.08 -1.65
CA ALA A 174 6.89 5.47 -0.81
C ALA A 174 7.15 4.02 -1.22
N ILE A 175 6.09 3.22 -1.39
CA ILE A 175 6.19 1.82 -1.79
C ILE A 175 6.70 1.70 -3.23
N ASN A 176 6.21 2.52 -4.18
CA ASN A 176 6.71 2.49 -5.55
C ASN A 176 8.20 2.84 -5.66
N ASN A 177 8.69 3.72 -4.78
CA ASN A 177 10.10 4.10 -4.75
C ASN A 177 11.03 2.95 -4.33
N LEU A 178 10.51 1.85 -3.78
CA LEU A 178 11.28 0.63 -3.49
C LEU A 178 11.54 -0.22 -4.75
N PHE A 179 10.99 0.16 -5.91
CA PHE A 179 11.00 -0.64 -7.12
C PHE A 179 11.65 0.07 -8.32
N ASN A 180 12.27 -0.71 -9.19
CA ASN A 180 12.61 -0.36 -10.56
C ASN A 180 11.63 -1.08 -11.49
N GLY A 181 10.53 -0.40 -11.84
CA GLY A 181 9.42 -1.01 -12.55
C GLY A 181 8.73 -2.09 -11.70
N ARG A 182 8.87 -3.37 -12.10
CA ARG A 182 8.25 -4.52 -11.40
C ARG A 182 9.18 -5.25 -10.43
N LYS A 183 10.47 -4.90 -10.41
CA LYS A 183 11.50 -5.55 -9.57
C LYS A 183 11.86 -4.67 -8.38
N PRO A 184 11.99 -5.22 -7.16
CA PRO A 184 12.58 -4.48 -6.03
C PRO A 184 13.96 -3.93 -6.39
N LYS A 185 14.33 -2.79 -5.81
CA LYS A 185 15.67 -2.22 -5.94
C LYS A 185 16.69 -3.11 -5.21
N PRO A 186 17.93 -3.24 -5.72
CA PRO A 186 18.95 -4.09 -5.10
C PRO A 186 19.52 -3.52 -3.79
N ASN A 187 19.35 -2.22 -3.54
CA ASN A 187 19.92 -1.48 -2.41
C ASN A 187 18.84 -0.83 -1.54
N ILE A 188 17.72 -1.54 -1.34
CA ILE A 188 16.70 -1.14 -0.37
C ILE A 188 17.35 -1.06 1.01
N THR A 189 17.06 -0.01 1.77
CA THR A 189 17.49 0.12 3.17
C THR A 189 16.33 -0.17 4.12
N GLN A 190 16.64 -0.54 5.37
CA GLN A 190 15.63 -0.72 6.41
C GLN A 190 14.81 0.57 6.60
N GLU A 191 15.48 1.73 6.64
CA GLU A 191 14.82 3.04 6.76
C GLU A 191 13.77 3.30 5.65
N GLN A 192 14.05 2.88 4.41
CA GLN A 192 13.11 3.01 3.31
C GLN A 192 11.88 2.09 3.48
N LEU A 193 12.08 0.90 4.05
CA LEU A 193 10.99 -0.03 4.35
C LEU A 193 10.14 0.48 5.50
N ASP A 194 10.76 0.96 6.57
CA ASP A 194 10.07 1.49 7.75
C ASP A 194 9.22 2.71 7.37
N LEU A 195 9.79 3.64 6.60
CA LEU A 195 9.04 4.80 6.10
C LEU A 195 7.87 4.38 5.19
N ALA A 196 8.06 3.38 4.33
CA ALA A 196 6.98 2.89 3.47
C ALA A 196 5.88 2.19 4.27
N LEU A 197 6.24 1.45 5.34
CA LEU A 197 5.30 0.83 6.27
C LEU A 197 4.52 1.88 7.06
N GLU A 198 5.19 2.87 7.62
CA GLU A 198 4.55 3.98 8.35
C GLU A 198 3.48 4.67 7.48
N LYS A 199 3.81 4.95 6.22
CA LYS A 199 2.86 5.57 5.28
C LYS A 199 1.71 4.64 4.90
N LEU A 200 1.95 3.33 4.81
CA LEU A 200 0.91 2.35 4.57
C LEU A 200 -0.04 2.23 5.77
N GLU A 201 0.48 2.16 6.99
CA GLU A 201 -0.32 2.04 8.22
C GLU A 201 -1.12 3.31 8.56
N ALA A 202 -0.70 4.46 8.02
CA ALA A 202 -1.50 5.69 8.06
C ALA A 202 -2.75 5.63 7.18
N LEU A 203 -2.84 4.65 6.26
CA LEU A 203 -4.07 4.39 5.53
C LEU A 203 -5.07 3.65 6.40
N PRO A 204 -6.37 3.84 6.11
CA PRO A 204 -7.40 2.95 6.61
C PRO A 204 -7.09 1.47 6.38
N ASN A 205 -6.82 0.75 7.46
CA ASN A 205 -6.63 -0.70 7.43
C ASN A 205 -7.93 -1.43 7.82
N ASP A 206 -9.04 -1.04 7.18
CA ASP A 206 -10.28 -1.79 7.27
C ASP A 206 -10.30 -2.89 6.20
N TYR A 207 -10.94 -4.01 6.53
CA TYR A 207 -11.05 -5.22 5.69
C TYR A 207 -11.51 -4.97 4.24
N TYR A 208 -12.11 -3.80 3.95
CA TYR A 208 -12.70 -3.46 2.66
C TYR A 208 -11.80 -2.61 1.74
N PHE A 209 -10.63 -2.15 2.18
CA PHE A 209 -9.77 -1.29 1.36
C PHE A 209 -8.77 -2.08 0.51
N MET A 210 -9.18 -2.54 -0.67
CA MET A 210 -8.34 -3.40 -1.55
C MET A 210 -7.01 -2.76 -1.99
N GLU A 211 -6.96 -1.43 -2.07
CA GLU A 211 -5.74 -0.70 -2.36
C GLU A 211 -4.69 -0.88 -1.25
N TYR A 212 -5.11 -0.98 0.02
CA TYR A 212 -4.21 -1.33 1.15
C TYR A 212 -3.55 -2.68 0.93
N GLU A 213 -4.34 -3.72 0.70
CA GLU A 213 -3.85 -5.09 0.45
C GLU A 213 -2.87 -5.14 -0.72
N THR A 214 -3.17 -4.41 -1.79
CA THR A 214 -2.29 -4.33 -2.97
C THR A 214 -0.93 -3.70 -2.63
N LEU A 215 -0.94 -2.63 -1.85
CA LEU A 215 0.27 -1.94 -1.39
C LEU A 215 1.05 -2.78 -0.37
N TYR A 216 0.36 -3.43 0.57
CA TYR A 216 0.95 -4.32 1.56
C TYR A 216 1.72 -5.48 0.91
N ASN A 217 1.08 -6.22 0.00
CA ASN A 217 1.73 -7.32 -0.73
C ASN A 217 2.96 -6.84 -1.53
N LYS A 218 2.91 -5.60 -2.03
CA LYS A 218 4.03 -4.99 -2.74
C LYS A 218 5.17 -4.63 -1.77
N LEU A 219 4.86 -4.06 -0.61
CA LEU A 219 5.84 -3.78 0.44
C LEU A 219 6.49 -5.07 0.97
N GLU A 220 5.71 -6.11 1.21
CA GLU A 220 6.20 -7.43 1.63
C GLU A 220 7.23 -7.98 0.63
N LYS A 221 6.93 -7.91 -0.68
CA LYS A 221 7.87 -8.31 -1.73
C LYS A 221 9.19 -7.53 -1.69
N ALA A 222 9.15 -6.24 -1.35
CA ALA A 222 10.35 -5.42 -1.21
C ALA A 222 11.15 -5.84 0.05
N ASN A 223 10.46 -6.10 1.16
CA ASN A 223 11.07 -6.57 2.40
C ASN A 223 11.75 -7.94 2.21
N THR A 224 11.10 -8.89 1.53
CA THR A 224 11.72 -10.19 1.21
C THR A 224 13.02 -10.02 0.42
N ALA A 225 13.02 -9.16 -0.59
CA ALA A 225 14.22 -8.90 -1.38
C ALA A 225 15.35 -8.24 -0.57
N TYR A 226 15.02 -7.42 0.42
CA TYR A 226 15.99 -6.86 1.37
C TYR A 226 16.57 -7.95 2.29
N LEU A 227 15.73 -8.80 2.88
CA LEU A 227 16.21 -9.91 3.72
C LEU A 227 17.08 -10.90 2.93
N ASP A 228 16.70 -11.20 1.70
CA ASP A 228 17.48 -12.05 0.81
C ASP A 228 18.85 -11.44 0.48
N SER A 229 18.94 -10.11 0.33
CA SER A 229 20.22 -9.45 0.07
C SER A 229 21.15 -9.46 1.30
N LEU A 230 20.60 -9.33 2.51
CA LEU A 230 21.36 -9.48 3.75
C LEU A 230 21.94 -10.90 3.88
N LYS A 231 21.09 -11.92 3.68
CA LYS A 231 21.54 -13.32 3.72
C LYS A 231 22.57 -13.63 2.64
N LEU A 232 22.41 -13.06 1.44
CA LEU A 232 23.39 -13.22 0.36
C LEU A 232 24.75 -12.62 0.74
N GLU A 233 24.76 -11.47 1.40
CA GLU A 233 25.99 -10.84 1.90
C GLU A 233 26.66 -11.68 3.00
N GLU A 234 25.89 -12.31 3.89
CA GLU A 234 26.41 -13.23 4.90
C GLU A 234 27.00 -14.50 4.29
N ALA A 235 26.32 -15.10 3.30
CA ALA A 235 26.83 -16.25 2.54
C ALA A 235 28.11 -15.86 1.79
N LYS A 236 28.13 -14.68 1.14
CA LYS A 236 29.31 -14.15 0.47
C LYS A 236 30.49 -14.01 1.43
N LYS A 237 30.29 -13.42 2.60
CA LYS A 237 31.34 -13.30 3.63
C LYS A 237 31.85 -14.65 4.11
N ALA A 238 30.96 -15.62 4.31
CA ALA A 238 31.33 -16.96 4.73
C ALA A 238 32.17 -17.68 3.68
N VAL A 239 31.78 -17.61 2.40
CA VAL A 239 32.53 -18.19 1.28
C VAL A 239 33.86 -17.46 1.08
N ASP A 240 33.87 -16.12 1.04
CA ASP A 240 35.10 -15.34 0.85
C ASP A 240 36.10 -15.54 2.01
N ALA A 241 35.64 -15.89 3.22
CA ALA A 241 36.50 -16.25 4.35
C ALA A 241 37.26 -17.58 4.17
N LEU A 242 36.86 -18.42 3.21
CA LEU A 242 37.58 -19.65 2.85
C LEU A 242 38.81 -19.37 1.98
N TYR A 243 38.99 -18.13 1.51
CA TYR A 243 40.01 -17.75 0.55
C TYR A 243 41.07 -16.83 1.14
N ASN A 244 42.29 -16.92 0.61
CA ASN A 244 43.32 -15.89 0.70
C ASN A 244 43.52 -15.29 -0.70
N GLY A 245 42.88 -14.15 -0.96
CA GLY A 245 42.79 -13.60 -2.31
C GLY A 245 41.93 -14.49 -3.21
N ASN A 246 42.52 -15.07 -4.26
CA ASN A 246 41.82 -15.94 -5.22
C ASN A 246 42.09 -17.44 -5.01
N THR A 247 42.78 -17.81 -3.92
CA THR A 247 43.15 -19.20 -3.66
C THR A 247 42.50 -19.69 -2.36
N PRO A 248 41.89 -20.89 -2.34
CA PRO A 248 41.42 -21.50 -1.10
C PRO A 248 42.53 -21.57 -0.06
N ARG A 249 42.22 -21.29 1.20
CA ARG A 249 43.21 -21.36 2.28
C ARG A 249 43.61 -22.81 2.57
N PRO A 250 44.86 -23.07 2.97
CA PRO A 250 45.32 -24.40 3.33
C PRO A 250 44.84 -24.90 4.71
N ASP A 251 44.20 -24.05 5.50
CA ASP A 251 43.71 -24.34 6.85
C ASP A 251 42.17 -24.38 6.93
N ILE A 252 41.49 -24.60 5.80
CA ILE A 252 40.04 -24.77 5.75
C ILE A 252 39.66 -26.00 6.60
N THR A 253 38.61 -25.84 7.41
CA THR A 253 38.02 -26.93 8.21
C THR A 253 36.68 -27.37 7.62
N GLN A 254 36.28 -28.61 7.89
CA GLN A 254 34.97 -29.12 7.52
C GLN A 254 33.84 -28.25 8.10
N GLU A 255 33.97 -27.79 9.36
CA GLU A 255 32.99 -26.91 10.01
C GLU A 255 32.81 -25.57 9.26
N GLN A 256 33.90 -25.00 8.72
CA GLN A 256 33.81 -23.77 7.92
C GLN A 256 33.11 -24.00 6.58
N LEU A 257 33.36 -25.15 5.93
CA LEU A 257 32.67 -25.52 4.69
C LEU A 257 31.17 -25.73 4.93
N GLU A 258 30.80 -26.47 5.97
CA GLU A 258 29.42 -26.70 6.37
C GLU A 258 28.72 -25.38 6.71
N ALA A 259 29.35 -24.52 7.50
CA ALA A 259 28.78 -23.21 7.84
C ALA A 259 28.58 -22.28 6.64
N ALA A 260 29.47 -22.35 5.63
CA ALA A 260 29.31 -21.59 4.38
C ALA A 260 28.21 -22.21 3.49
N ALA A 261 28.15 -23.54 3.42
CA ALA A 261 27.12 -24.28 2.70
C ALA A 261 25.72 -24.01 3.26
N ASP A 262 25.55 -24.08 4.58
CA ASP A 262 24.27 -23.84 5.25
C ASP A 262 23.72 -22.45 4.93
N LYS A 263 24.58 -21.43 4.97
CA LYS A 263 24.19 -20.05 4.61
C LYS A 263 23.83 -19.92 3.14
N LEU A 264 24.59 -20.56 2.25
CA LEU A 264 24.37 -20.48 0.81
C LEU A 264 23.09 -21.22 0.40
N TYR A 265 22.83 -22.41 0.93
CA TYR A 265 21.68 -23.24 0.56
C TYR A 265 20.38 -22.83 1.26
N ALA A 266 20.44 -21.97 2.27
CA ALA A 266 19.26 -21.30 2.83
C ALA A 266 18.70 -20.19 1.91
N LEU A 267 19.42 -19.82 0.85
CA LEU A 267 19.03 -18.76 -0.09
C LEU A 267 18.10 -19.28 -1.20
N PRO A 268 17.14 -18.47 -1.69
CA PRO A 268 16.32 -18.85 -2.83
C PRO A 268 17.15 -19.05 -4.11
N GLU A 269 16.90 -20.16 -4.82
CA GLU A 269 17.69 -20.64 -5.97
C GLU A 269 17.83 -19.62 -7.12
N ASN A 270 16.89 -18.70 -7.25
CA ASN A 270 16.85 -17.72 -8.33
C ASN A 270 17.58 -16.40 -8.01
N LEU A 271 18.30 -16.32 -6.89
CA LEU A 271 19.07 -15.14 -6.53
C LEU A 271 20.25 -14.92 -7.48
N LYS A 272 20.40 -13.69 -7.93
CA LYS A 272 21.52 -13.29 -8.77
C LYS A 272 22.83 -13.39 -7.96
N GLY A 273 23.82 -14.09 -8.51
CA GLY A 273 25.12 -14.30 -7.87
C GLY A 273 25.23 -15.59 -7.06
N LEU A 274 24.12 -16.31 -6.83
CA LEU A 274 24.12 -17.57 -6.09
C LEU A 274 25.00 -18.64 -6.75
N GLN A 275 24.91 -18.78 -8.08
CA GLN A 275 25.69 -19.77 -8.82
C GLN A 275 27.20 -19.53 -8.73
N GLU A 276 27.63 -18.27 -8.74
CA GLU A 276 29.05 -17.91 -8.64
C GLU A 276 29.60 -18.24 -7.24
N LEU A 277 28.83 -17.94 -6.19
CA LEU A 277 29.17 -18.33 -4.83
C LEU A 277 29.19 -19.86 -4.65
N ALA A 278 28.27 -20.58 -5.30
CA ALA A 278 28.25 -22.04 -5.27
C ALA A 278 29.49 -22.65 -5.92
N TRP A 279 29.97 -22.10 -7.03
CA TRP A 279 31.23 -22.56 -7.65
C TRP A 279 32.44 -22.28 -6.78
N LYS A 280 32.51 -21.13 -6.12
CA LYS A 280 33.57 -20.84 -5.14
C LYS A 280 33.53 -21.82 -3.96
N LEU A 281 32.35 -22.10 -3.42
CA LEU A 281 32.24 -23.08 -2.33
C LEU A 281 32.69 -24.49 -2.76
N GLN A 282 32.36 -24.89 -3.99
CA GLN A 282 32.82 -26.17 -4.55
C GLN A 282 34.34 -26.22 -4.69
N ASP A 283 34.96 -25.18 -5.25
CA ASP A 283 36.41 -25.07 -5.41
C ASP A 283 37.15 -25.16 -4.05
N ALA A 284 36.63 -24.48 -3.02
CA ALA A 284 37.16 -24.59 -1.66
C ALA A 284 36.99 -26.00 -1.07
N SER A 285 35.89 -26.68 -1.38
CA SER A 285 35.63 -28.06 -0.93
C SER A 285 36.59 -29.05 -1.59
N ASP A 286 36.83 -28.90 -2.90
CA ASP A 286 37.76 -29.74 -3.66
C ASP A 286 39.19 -29.59 -3.12
N ALA A 287 39.63 -28.35 -2.85
CA ALA A 287 40.94 -28.08 -2.25
C ALA A 287 41.11 -28.71 -0.85
N PHE A 288 40.06 -28.69 -0.02
CA PHE A 288 40.07 -29.37 1.28
C PHE A 288 40.21 -30.90 1.14
N MET A 289 39.52 -31.49 0.16
CA MET A 289 39.59 -32.93 -0.09
C MET A 289 40.98 -33.36 -0.59
N GLU A 290 41.60 -32.59 -1.48
CA GLU A 290 42.97 -32.87 -1.96
C GLU A 290 44.00 -32.87 -0.82
N GLN A 291 43.90 -31.91 0.10
CA GLN A 291 44.79 -31.82 1.26
C GLN A 291 44.65 -33.03 2.20
N ASN A 292 43.41 -33.51 2.40
CA ASN A 292 43.13 -34.62 3.30
C ASN A 292 43.24 -36.01 2.64
N SER A 293 43.34 -36.08 1.30
CA SER A 293 43.55 -37.32 0.55
C SER A 293 45.03 -37.66 0.32
N SER A 294 45.94 -36.76 0.71
CA SER A 294 47.39 -36.88 0.48
C SER A 294 48.15 -37.64 1.59
N PHE A 295 47.45 -38.47 2.39
CA PHE A 295 48.00 -39.32 3.46
C PHE A 295 47.83 -40.81 3.17
#